data_AF-A0A7W5DWG7-F1
#
_entry.id   AF-A0A7W5DWG7-F1
#
_cell.length_a   1.000
_cell.length_b   1.000
_cell.length_c   1.000
_cell.angle_alpha   90.00
_cell.angle_beta   90.00
_cell.angle_gamma   90.00
#
_symmetry.space_group_name_H-M   'P 1'
#
loop_
_entity.id
_entity.type
_entity.pdbx_description
1 polymer ?
#
loop_
_entity_poly.entity_id
_entity_poly.type
_entity_poly.pdbx_seq_one_letter_code
_entity_poly.pdbx_strand_id
1 'polypeptide(L)'
;MARITTYFAASSDASLESVCNALQARLSLPDFYFDCHDSWRYASANSNAIAINVTRASDSHTIETWMPDCPKGVNFQIIAEFDSEPDGLDAHLRESLGTKAVRYASLRA
;
A
#
# COMPACT_ATOMS: atom_id res chain seq x y z
N MET A 1 14.67 16.03 6.51
CA MET A 1 14.54 14.92 7.48
C MET A 1 14.67 13.62 6.70
N ALA A 2 15.07 12.53 7.36
CA ALA A 2 15.11 11.21 6.73
C ALA A 2 13.68 10.70 6.51
N ARG A 3 13.35 10.25 5.29
CA ARG A 3 12.07 9.61 5.02
C ARG A 3 12.02 8.22 5.66
N ILE A 4 10.86 7.86 6.16
CA ILE A 4 10.52 6.53 6.65
C ILE A 4 9.76 5.81 5.54
N THR A 5 10.24 4.66 5.11
CA THR A 5 9.52 3.76 4.19
C THR A 5 8.93 2.63 5.00
N THR A 6 7.60 2.52 5.02
CA THR A 6 6.87 1.46 5.72
C THR A 6 6.13 0.57 4.74
N TYR A 7 6.21 -0.73 4.98
CA TYR A 7 5.61 -1.76 4.15
C TYR A 7 4.46 -2.43 4.88
N PHE A 8 3.34 -2.53 4.19
CA PHE A 8 2.13 -3.18 4.65
C PHE A 8 1.70 -4.26 3.65
N ALA A 9 1.06 -5.31 4.15
CA ALA A 9 0.45 -6.33 3.33
C ALA A 9 -0.96 -6.67 3.82
N ALA A 10 -1.83 -7.10 2.90
CA ALA A 10 -3.19 -7.51 3.22
C ALA A 10 -3.71 -8.57 2.24
N SER A 11 -4.67 -9.36 2.72
CA SER A 11 -5.47 -10.26 1.90
C SER A 11 -6.87 -9.66 1.75
N SER A 12 -7.21 -9.16 0.57
CA SER A 12 -8.46 -8.43 0.32
C SER A 12 -9.06 -8.74 -1.05
N ASP A 13 -10.39 -8.83 -1.10
CA ASP A 13 -11.15 -8.96 -2.35
C ASP A 13 -11.33 -7.62 -3.08
N ALA A 14 -10.95 -6.49 -2.47
CA ALA A 14 -11.10 -5.16 -3.05
C ALA A 14 -10.34 -5.05 -4.40
N SER A 15 -10.88 -4.25 -5.31
CA SER A 15 -10.16 -3.90 -6.54
C SER A 15 -9.08 -2.86 -6.25
N LEU A 16 -8.00 -2.86 -7.03
CA LEU A 16 -6.91 -1.88 -6.89
C LEU A 16 -7.46 -0.45 -7.01
N GLU A 17 -8.35 -0.22 -7.98
CA GLU A 17 -8.99 1.08 -8.20
C GLU A 17 -9.81 1.53 -6.99
N SER A 18 -10.57 0.64 -6.37
CA SER A 18 -11.37 0.97 -5.18
C SER A 18 -10.49 1.37 -3.99
N VAL A 19 -9.38 0.65 -3.78
CA VAL A 19 -8.41 0.94 -2.71
C VAL A 19 -7.75 2.29 -2.97
N CYS A 20 -7.30 2.56 -4.20
CA CYS A 20 -6.65 3.82 -4.56
C CYS A 20 -7.60 5.01 -4.40
N ASN A 21 -8.85 4.90 -4.86
CA ASN A 21 -9.85 5.96 -4.70
C ASN A 21 -10.15 6.25 -3.22
N ALA A 22 -10.24 5.21 -2.38
CA ALA A 22 -10.47 5.38 -0.95
C ALA A 22 -9.27 6.04 -0.25
N LEU A 23 -8.04 5.62 -0.59
CA LEU A 23 -6.82 6.24 -0.08
C LEU A 23 -6.67 7.69 -0.55
N GLN A 24 -7.05 7.97 -1.80
CA GLN A 24 -7.04 9.31 -2.35
C GLN A 24 -7.91 10.27 -1.53
N ALA A 25 -9.16 9.88 -1.27
CA ALA A 25 -10.08 10.69 -0.47
C ALA A 25 -9.62 10.84 1.00
N ARG A 26 -9.08 9.77 1.60
CA ARG A 26 -8.72 9.74 3.02
C ARG A 26 -7.44 10.48 3.35
N LEU A 27 -6.44 10.38 2.48
CA LEU A 27 -5.12 10.96 2.68
C LEU A 27 -4.92 12.24 1.88
N SER A 28 -5.97 12.72 1.19
CA SER A 28 -5.91 13.89 0.30
C SER A 28 -4.77 13.78 -0.71
N LEU A 29 -4.58 12.58 -1.26
CA LEU A 29 -3.59 12.32 -2.31
C LEU A 29 -4.10 12.89 -3.65
N PRO A 30 -3.20 13.21 -4.58
CA PRO A 30 -3.59 13.41 -5.98
C PRO A 30 -4.09 12.10 -6.60
N ASP A 31 -4.54 12.19 -7.85
CA ASP A 31 -4.91 11.02 -8.64
C ASP A 31 -3.76 10.02 -8.71
N PHE A 32 -4.09 8.74 -8.56
CA PHE A 32 -3.13 7.66 -8.71
C PHE A 32 -2.77 7.45 -10.18
N TYR A 33 -1.49 7.32 -10.46
CA TYR A 33 -1.00 6.79 -11.73
C TYR A 33 -1.03 5.27 -11.68
N PHE A 34 -1.71 4.62 -12.62
CA PHE A 34 -1.85 3.17 -12.68
C PHE A 34 -0.96 2.59 -13.76
N ASP A 35 -0.40 1.41 -13.48
CA ASP A 35 0.38 0.63 -14.43
C ASP A 35 0.23 -0.87 -14.14
N CYS A 36 0.65 -1.72 -15.09
CA CYS A 36 0.53 -3.16 -14.99
C CYS A 36 1.78 -3.88 -15.47
N HIS A 37 2.08 -5.01 -14.83
CA HIS A 37 3.15 -5.92 -15.23
C HIS A 37 2.64 -7.34 -15.12
N ASP A 38 2.59 -8.07 -16.23
CA ASP A 38 2.20 -9.49 -16.33
C ASP A 38 1.04 -9.90 -15.40
N SER A 39 1.36 -10.39 -14.19
CA SER A 39 0.43 -10.95 -13.20
C SER A 39 0.02 -9.99 -12.08
N TRP A 40 0.46 -8.73 -12.09
CA TRP A 40 0.12 -7.75 -11.05
C TRP A 40 -0.11 -6.36 -11.63
N ARG A 41 -0.89 -5.58 -10.88
CA ARG A 41 -1.20 -4.19 -11.19
C ARG A 41 -0.78 -3.34 -10.03
N TYR A 42 -0.32 -2.14 -10.31
CA TYR A 42 0.09 -1.23 -9.26
C TYR A 42 -0.33 0.19 -9.59
N ALA A 43 -0.36 1.00 -8.55
CA ALA A 43 -0.66 2.40 -8.68
C ALA A 43 0.19 3.20 -7.69
N SER A 44 0.57 4.41 -8.06
CA SER A 44 1.31 5.30 -7.19
C SER A 44 0.71 6.70 -7.17
N ALA A 45 0.76 7.33 -5.99
CA ALA A 45 0.41 8.73 -5.79
C ALA A 45 1.41 9.35 -4.81
N ASN A 46 1.75 10.63 -5.04
CA ASN A 46 2.72 11.33 -4.22
C ASN A 46 2.22 12.73 -3.88
N SER A 47 2.23 13.05 -2.59
CA SER A 47 1.99 14.38 -2.06
C SER A 47 3.21 14.86 -1.27
N ASN A 48 3.21 16.12 -0.82
CA ASN A 48 4.28 16.62 0.03
C ASN A 48 4.39 15.88 1.38
N ALA A 49 3.29 15.30 1.88
CA ALA A 49 3.23 14.64 3.17
C ALA A 49 3.56 13.14 3.11
N ILE A 50 3.05 12.47 2.07
CA ILE A 50 3.17 11.02 1.92
C ILE A 50 3.20 10.63 0.43
N ALA A 51 4.08 9.68 0.10
CA ALA A 51 4.03 8.92 -1.14
C ALA A 51 3.51 7.51 -0.86
N ILE A 52 2.61 7.02 -1.71
CA ILE A 52 2.06 5.67 -1.61
C ILE A 52 2.24 4.94 -2.94
N ASN A 53 2.71 3.70 -2.85
CA ASN A 53 2.61 2.70 -3.91
C ASN A 53 1.69 1.57 -3.42
N VAL A 54 0.69 1.21 -4.20
CA VAL A 54 -0.24 0.10 -3.94
C VAL A 54 -0.07 -0.91 -5.06
N THR A 55 0.30 -2.14 -4.71
CA THR A 55 0.37 -3.26 -5.65
C THR A 55 -0.69 -4.30 -5.30
N ARG A 56 -1.39 -4.79 -6.32
CA ARG A 56 -2.30 -5.94 -6.25
C ARG A 56 -1.82 -7.04 -7.17
N ALA A 57 -1.49 -8.20 -6.61
CA ALA A 57 -1.20 -9.40 -7.38
C ALA A 57 -2.48 -10.14 -7.76
N SER A 58 -2.42 -10.93 -8.84
CA SER A 58 -3.55 -11.76 -9.28
C SER A 58 -3.79 -12.98 -8.38
N ASP A 59 -2.82 -13.33 -7.52
CA ASP A 59 -2.89 -14.43 -6.58
C ASP A 59 -2.44 -14.00 -5.16
N SER A 60 -2.52 -14.93 -4.21
CA SER A 60 -2.20 -14.72 -2.79
C SER A 60 -0.77 -15.15 -2.41
N HIS A 61 0.10 -15.43 -3.37
CA HIS A 61 1.44 -15.98 -3.13
C HIS A 61 2.56 -15.17 -3.77
N THR A 62 2.25 -14.40 -4.80
CA THR A 62 3.25 -13.65 -5.56
C THR A 62 3.96 -12.62 -4.67
N ILE A 63 3.21 -11.86 -3.86
CA ILE A 63 3.78 -10.77 -3.06
C ILE A 63 4.72 -11.27 -1.95
N GLU A 64 4.38 -12.37 -1.29
CA GLU A 64 5.22 -12.95 -0.22
C GLU A 64 6.60 -13.41 -0.74
N THR A 65 6.74 -13.61 -2.06
CA THR A 65 8.03 -13.97 -2.67
C THR A 65 8.96 -12.79 -2.91
N TRP A 66 8.44 -11.55 -2.90
CA TRP A 66 9.19 -10.35 -3.28
C TRP A 66 9.97 -9.75 -2.13
N MET A 67 9.45 -9.85 -0.90
CA MET A 67 10.00 -9.17 0.27
C MET A 67 10.15 -10.14 1.45
N PRO A 68 11.30 -10.12 2.16
CA PRO A 68 11.45 -10.87 3.40
C PRO A 68 10.41 -10.38 4.42
N ASP A 69 9.97 -11.31 5.28
CA ASP A 69 9.01 -11.10 6.36
C ASP A 69 7.61 -10.64 5.93
N CYS A 70 7.32 -10.62 4.61
CA CYS A 70 5.99 -10.37 4.12
C CYS A 70 5.02 -11.49 4.61
N PRO A 71 3.87 -11.15 5.20
CA PRO A 71 2.88 -12.12 5.64
C PRO A 71 2.43 -13.02 4.49
N LYS A 72 2.16 -14.30 4.81
CA LYS A 72 1.68 -15.26 3.80
C LYS A 72 0.22 -15.04 3.43
N GLY A 73 -0.16 -15.44 2.22
CA GLY A 73 -1.55 -15.44 1.76
C GLY A 73 -2.11 -14.05 1.44
N VAL A 74 -1.23 -13.11 1.09
CA VAL A 74 -1.56 -11.71 0.80
C VAL A 74 -1.56 -11.46 -0.70
N ASN A 75 -2.50 -10.63 -1.16
CA ASN A 75 -2.62 -10.21 -2.56
C ASN A 75 -2.49 -8.69 -2.74
N PHE A 76 -2.30 -7.95 -1.64
CA PHE A 76 -1.96 -6.53 -1.64
C PHE A 76 -0.64 -6.26 -0.91
N GLN A 77 0.15 -5.35 -1.47
CA GLN A 77 1.26 -4.67 -0.83
C GLN A 77 1.05 -3.17 -0.91
N ILE A 78 1.33 -2.47 0.18
CA ILE A 78 1.32 -1.01 0.24
C ILE A 78 2.66 -0.56 0.78
N ILE A 79 3.33 0.30 0.02
CA ILE A 79 4.57 0.97 0.43
C ILE A 79 4.22 2.44 0.67
N ALA A 80 4.42 2.91 1.88
CA ALA A 80 4.19 4.29 2.27
C ALA A 80 5.51 4.96 2.66
N GLU A 81 5.79 6.13 2.09
CA GLU A 81 6.96 6.94 2.43
C GLU A 81 6.53 8.29 2.98
N PHE A 82 7.07 8.66 4.13
CA PHE A 82 6.72 9.91 4.82
C PHE A 82 7.84 10.37 5.76
N ASP A 83 7.91 11.66 6.07
CA ASP A 83 8.84 12.19 7.08
C ASP A 83 8.32 11.93 8.51
N SER A 84 7.00 12.02 8.68
CA SER A 84 6.26 11.65 9.88
C SER A 84 5.04 10.86 9.47
N GLU A 85 4.74 9.79 10.20
CA GLU A 85 3.59 8.94 9.88
C GLU A 85 2.29 9.75 9.96
N PRO A 86 1.44 9.72 8.92
CA PRO A 86 0.14 10.36 8.97
C PRO A 86 -0.74 9.76 10.06
N ASP A 87 -1.46 10.63 10.78
CA ASP A 87 -2.41 10.21 11.80
C ASP A 87 -3.45 9.25 11.21
N GLY A 88 -3.67 8.13 11.88
CA GLY A 88 -4.69 7.16 11.47
C GLY A 88 -4.35 6.36 10.19
N LEU A 89 -3.09 6.35 9.73
CA LEU A 89 -2.69 5.59 8.53
C LEU A 89 -3.19 4.13 8.55
N ASP A 90 -3.01 3.41 9.65
CA ASP A 90 -3.50 2.02 9.80
C ASP A 90 -5.03 1.92 9.66
N ALA A 91 -5.77 2.91 10.18
CA ALA A 91 -7.22 2.95 10.07
C ALA A 91 -7.67 3.24 8.63
N HIS A 92 -7.01 4.18 7.96
CA HIS A 92 -7.26 4.48 6.55
C HIS A 92 -6.97 3.28 5.65
N LEU A 93 -5.85 2.58 5.86
CA LEU A 93 -5.54 1.34 5.16
C LEU A 93 -6.62 0.28 5.40
N ARG A 94 -7.03 0.09 6.67
CA ARG A 94 -8.08 -0.89 7.01
C ARG A 94 -9.39 -0.61 6.30
N GLU A 95 -9.81 0.66 6.28
CA GLU A 95 -11.05 1.07 5.65
C GLU A 95 -10.98 0.96 4.12
N SER A 96 -9.85 1.32 3.52
CA SER A 96 -9.66 1.23 2.06
C SER A 96 -9.57 -0.22 1.58
N LEU A 97 -8.96 -1.11 2.36
CA LEU A 97 -8.79 -2.53 2.02
C LEU A 97 -9.96 -3.40 2.47
N GLY A 98 -10.85 -2.91 3.34
CA GLY A 98 -11.91 -3.70 3.97
C GLY A 98 -11.40 -4.77 4.95
N THR A 99 -10.09 -4.78 5.24
CA THR A 99 -9.42 -5.74 6.12
C THR A 99 -8.23 -5.08 6.80
N LYS A 100 -7.73 -5.66 7.89
CA LYS A 100 -6.54 -5.13 8.57
C LYS A 100 -5.29 -5.34 7.70
N ALA A 101 -4.61 -4.25 7.36
CA ALA A 101 -3.26 -4.30 6.82
C ALA A 101 -2.25 -4.63 7.93
N VAL A 102 -1.28 -5.49 7.62
CA VAL A 102 -0.20 -5.88 8.53
C VAL A 102 1.06 -5.14 8.12
N ARG A 103 1.57 -4.30 9.02
CA ARG A 103 2.90 -3.72 8.90
C ARG A 103 3.95 -4.81 9.10
N TYR A 104 4.89 -4.95 8.17
CA TYR A 104 5.91 -6.00 8.26
C TYR A 104 7.35 -5.49 8.10
N ALA A 105 7.56 -4.26 7.62
CA ALA A 105 8.88 -3.61 7.62
C ALA A 105 8.75 -2.09 7.73
N SER A 106 9.73 -1.45 8.37
CA SER A 106 9.92 0.00 8.37
C SER A 106 11.42 0.32 8.28
N LEU A 107 11.80 1.06 7.25
CA LEU A 107 13.18 1.44 6.96
C LEU A 107 13.32 2.96 7.06
N ARG A 108 14.43 3.43 7.62
CA ARG A 108 14.81 4.85 7.61
C ARG A 108 15.96 5.02 6.64
N ALA A 109 15.79 5.94 5.67
CA ALA A 109 16.83 6.32 4.71
C ALA A 109 17.78 7.39 5.28
#